data_AF-B4VI90-F1
#
_entry.id   AF-B4VI90-F1
#
_cell.length_a   1.000
_cell.length_b   1.000
_cell.length_c   1.000
_cell.angle_alpha   90.00
_cell.angle_beta   90.00
_cell.angle_gamma   90.00
#
_symmetry.space_group_name_H-M   'P 1'
#
loop_
_entity.id
_entity.type
_entity.pdbx_description
1 polymer ?
#
loop_
_entity_poly.entity_id
_entity_poly.type
_entity_poly.pdbx_seq_one_letter_code
_entity_poly.pdbx_strand_id
1 'polypeptide(L)'
;MSERDERDVFIDRNQQSLAELVTFVDFVDKKLTIGFVEVNFAKDRECLIEIITTHPQCQDIQFEVLNLSDPNLRFVRDVIVEELNKIPRDETKKLVLIIIGLEKSIGMSGDYPPVLQDLNFVRDAFTASVPHPLLFVLPDYAITRLAKYAPDFWAWGRKVFHFETGQLTRDEAIQQTIGSDRMLGSLELSEK
;
A
#
# COMPACT_ATOMS: atom_id res chain seq x y z
N MET A 1 -19.22 -8.64 18.98
CA MET A 1 -18.66 -9.11 17.68
C MET A 1 -17.17 -9.23 17.87
N SER A 2 -16.60 -10.38 17.52
CA SER A 2 -15.18 -10.66 17.72
C SER A 2 -14.37 -10.20 16.50
N GLU A 3 -13.06 -9.96 16.64
CA GLU A 3 -12.16 -9.62 15.52
C GLU A 3 -12.20 -10.67 14.38
N ARG A 4 -12.54 -11.94 14.69
CA ARG A 4 -12.75 -12.97 13.66
C ARG A 4 -13.95 -12.67 12.76
N ASP A 5 -15.04 -12.14 13.33
CA ASP A 5 -16.23 -11.84 12.55
C ASP A 5 -15.98 -10.73 11.52
N GLU A 6 -15.13 -9.75 11.84
CA GLU A 6 -14.80 -8.64 10.93
C GLU A 6 -13.86 -9.05 9.81
N ARG A 7 -12.85 -9.88 10.13
CA ARG A 7 -11.94 -10.46 9.14
C ARG A 7 -12.70 -11.33 8.14
N ASP A 8 -13.59 -12.19 8.62
CA ASP A 8 -14.39 -13.07 7.76
C ASP A 8 -15.31 -12.24 6.85
N VAL A 9 -15.95 -11.19 7.38
CA VAL A 9 -16.75 -10.25 6.57
C VAL A 9 -15.91 -9.50 5.53
N PHE A 10 -14.67 -9.11 5.86
CA PHE A 10 -13.76 -8.48 4.89
C PHE A 10 -13.36 -9.45 3.78
N ILE A 11 -13.07 -10.70 4.12
CA ILE A 11 -12.73 -11.77 3.16
C ILE A 11 -13.91 -12.06 2.24
N ASP A 12 -15.10 -12.28 2.80
CA ASP A 12 -16.30 -12.62 2.03
C ASP A 12 -16.65 -11.51 1.03
N ARG A 13 -16.51 -10.24 1.43
CA ARG A 13 -16.73 -9.11 0.53
C ARG A 13 -15.69 -9.04 -0.58
N ASN A 14 -14.43 -9.34 -0.26
CA ASN A 14 -13.30 -9.13 -1.17
C ASN A 14 -12.76 -10.42 -1.79
N GLN A 15 -13.55 -11.50 -1.79
CA GLN A 15 -13.10 -12.83 -2.17
C GLN A 15 -12.49 -12.87 -3.58
N GLN A 16 -13.11 -12.18 -4.55
CA GLN A 16 -12.61 -12.12 -5.92
C GLN A 16 -11.29 -11.35 -5.99
N SER A 17 -11.23 -10.13 -5.46
CA SER A 17 -10.01 -9.31 -5.44
C SER A 17 -8.85 -10.01 -4.73
N LEU A 18 -9.15 -10.72 -3.64
CA LEU A 18 -8.18 -11.52 -2.90
C LEU A 18 -7.65 -12.68 -3.73
N ALA A 19 -8.53 -13.46 -4.37
CA ALA A 19 -8.11 -14.57 -5.22
C ALA A 19 -7.25 -14.09 -6.40
N GLU A 20 -7.60 -12.96 -6.99
CA GLU A 20 -6.83 -12.33 -8.06
C GLU A 20 -5.46 -11.84 -7.59
N LEU A 21 -5.39 -11.22 -6.40
CA LEU A 21 -4.14 -10.75 -5.80
C LEU A 21 -3.22 -11.92 -5.44
N VAL A 22 -3.75 -12.96 -4.80
CA VAL A 22 -3.00 -14.19 -4.47
C VAL A 22 -2.45 -14.83 -5.73
N THR A 23 -3.28 -14.97 -6.77
CA THR A 23 -2.84 -15.50 -8.07
C THR A 23 -1.74 -14.61 -8.65
N PHE A 24 -1.91 -13.29 -8.62
CA PHE A 24 -0.89 -12.39 -9.11
C PHE A 24 0.45 -12.59 -8.39
N VAL A 25 0.48 -12.56 -7.06
CA VAL A 25 1.73 -12.71 -6.30
C VAL A 25 2.37 -14.08 -6.45
N ASP A 26 1.58 -15.14 -6.66
CA ASP A 26 2.09 -16.49 -6.92
C ASP A 26 2.78 -16.58 -8.29
N PHE A 27 2.15 -16.03 -9.34
CA PHE A 27 2.63 -16.13 -10.72
C PHE A 27 3.69 -15.12 -11.12
N VAL A 28 3.85 -13.99 -10.42
CA VAL A 28 4.89 -13.01 -10.78
C VAL A 28 6.29 -13.61 -10.67
N ASP A 29 7.09 -13.46 -11.73
CA ASP A 29 8.49 -13.86 -11.74
C ASP A 29 9.33 -13.07 -10.73
N LYS A 30 10.57 -13.52 -10.47
CA LYS A 30 11.57 -12.78 -9.69
C LYS A 30 12.09 -11.50 -10.38
N LYS A 31 11.32 -10.89 -11.29
CA LYS A 31 11.65 -9.64 -12.00
C LYS A 31 10.72 -8.53 -11.53
N LEU A 32 11.10 -7.29 -11.81
CA LEU A 32 10.25 -6.14 -11.52
C LEU A 32 8.87 -6.33 -12.15
N THR A 33 7.87 -6.44 -11.28
CA THR A 33 6.46 -6.48 -11.65
C THR A 33 5.68 -5.65 -10.66
N ILE A 34 4.91 -4.68 -11.14
CA ILE A 34 4.20 -3.73 -10.28
C ILE A 34 2.71 -4.10 -10.25
N GLY A 35 2.19 -4.29 -9.03
CA GLY A 35 0.77 -4.36 -8.74
C GLY A 35 0.35 -3.18 -7.87
N PHE A 36 -0.85 -2.68 -8.10
CA PHE A 36 -1.47 -1.64 -7.27
C PHE A 36 -2.63 -2.26 -6.50
N VAL A 37 -2.71 -1.97 -5.21
CA VAL A 37 -3.78 -2.43 -4.33
C VAL A 37 -4.47 -1.19 -3.79
N GLU A 38 -5.74 -1.02 -4.13
CA GLU A 38 -6.56 0.08 -3.64
C GLU A 38 -7.29 -0.35 -2.37
N VAL A 39 -6.96 0.29 -1.25
CA VAL A 39 -7.61 0.10 0.05
C VAL A 39 -7.57 1.40 0.85
N ASN A 40 -8.75 1.88 1.27
CA ASN A 40 -8.86 3.24 1.81
C ASN A 40 -8.59 3.34 3.32
N PHE A 41 -8.65 2.22 4.05
CA PHE A 41 -8.61 2.23 5.51
C PHE A 41 -7.44 1.39 6.04
N ALA A 42 -6.77 1.91 7.07
CA ALA A 42 -5.60 1.27 7.67
C ALA A 42 -5.89 -0.14 8.21
N LYS A 43 -7.04 -0.31 8.88
CA LYS A 43 -7.50 -1.60 9.43
C LYS A 43 -7.65 -2.66 8.34
N ASP A 44 -8.31 -2.31 7.23
CA ASP A 44 -8.49 -3.20 6.09
C ASP A 44 -7.16 -3.52 5.40
N ARG A 45 -6.26 -2.54 5.28
CA ARG A 45 -4.90 -2.74 4.75
C ARG A 45 -4.12 -3.74 5.60
N GLU A 46 -4.13 -3.58 6.92
CA GLU A 46 -3.42 -4.47 7.85
C GLU A 46 -4.00 -5.88 7.78
N CYS A 47 -5.33 -6.01 7.77
CA CYS A 47 -6.03 -7.27 7.57
C CYS A 47 -5.63 -7.93 6.24
N LEU A 48 -5.61 -7.17 5.14
CA LEU A 48 -5.21 -7.66 3.83
C LEU A 48 -3.78 -8.19 3.82
N ILE A 49 -2.83 -7.42 4.38
CA ILE A 49 -1.42 -7.81 4.45
C ILE A 49 -1.28 -9.11 5.27
N GLU A 50 -1.97 -9.22 6.40
CA GLU A 50 -1.96 -10.44 7.20
C GLU A 50 -2.50 -11.64 6.40
N ILE A 51 -3.61 -11.47 5.68
CA ILE A 51 -4.21 -12.53 4.88
C ILE A 51 -3.24 -13.00 3.78
N ILE A 52 -2.65 -12.10 3.00
CA ILE A 52 -1.78 -12.51 1.88
C ILE A 52 -0.46 -13.12 2.34
N THR A 53 0.11 -12.63 3.45
CA THR A 53 1.38 -13.13 3.99
C THR A 53 1.25 -14.49 4.67
N THR A 54 0.04 -14.83 5.13
CA THR A 54 -0.27 -16.14 5.73
C THR A 54 -0.99 -17.10 4.78
N HIS A 55 -1.23 -16.67 3.53
CA HIS A 55 -2.02 -17.46 2.58
C HIS A 55 -1.29 -18.76 2.18
N PRO A 56 -1.97 -19.93 2.15
CA PRO A 56 -1.34 -21.22 1.83
C PRO A 56 -0.67 -21.27 0.45
N GLN A 57 -1.18 -20.53 -0.53
CA GLN A 57 -0.56 -20.47 -1.87
C GLN A 57 0.71 -19.61 -1.92
N CYS A 58 1.03 -18.87 -0.85
CA CYS A 58 2.16 -17.95 -0.83
C CYS A 58 3.33 -18.45 0.05
N GLN A 59 3.39 -19.75 0.37
CA GLN A 59 4.38 -20.31 1.30
C GLN A 59 5.84 -20.13 0.83
N ASP A 60 6.05 -20.15 -0.50
CA ASP A 60 7.35 -19.96 -1.15
C ASP A 60 7.70 -18.48 -1.39
N ILE A 61 6.93 -17.57 -0.79
CA ILE A 61 7.11 -16.13 -0.89
C ILE A 61 7.60 -15.58 0.45
N GLN A 62 8.66 -14.80 0.42
CA GLN A 62 9.06 -13.88 1.49
C GLN A 62 8.41 -12.54 1.19
N PHE A 63 7.47 -12.10 2.04
CA PHE A 63 6.90 -10.76 1.96
C PHE A 63 7.65 -9.83 2.89
N GLU A 64 7.98 -8.64 2.39
CA GLU A 64 8.57 -7.57 3.22
C GLU A 64 7.74 -6.31 3.08
N VAL A 65 7.30 -5.76 4.20
CA VAL A 65 6.49 -4.53 4.24
C VAL A 65 7.41 -3.35 4.44
N LEU A 66 7.47 -2.47 3.44
CA LEU A 66 8.23 -1.22 3.48
C LEU A 66 7.27 -0.06 3.72
N ASN A 67 7.44 0.61 4.87
CA ASN A 67 6.62 1.75 5.24
C ASN A 67 7.28 3.08 4.82
N LEU A 68 6.77 3.67 3.75
CA LEU A 68 7.24 4.92 3.17
C LEU A 68 6.37 6.11 3.60
N SER A 69 6.12 6.20 4.91
CA SER A 69 5.22 7.20 5.52
C SER A 69 5.78 8.62 5.65
N ASP A 70 7.01 8.89 5.22
CA ASP A 70 7.59 10.24 5.32
C ASP A 70 6.86 11.20 4.37
N PRO A 71 6.18 12.26 4.86
CA PRO A 71 5.49 13.23 4.00
C PRO A 71 6.42 14.00 3.07
N ASN A 72 7.72 14.09 3.38
CA ASN A 72 8.72 14.78 2.57
C ASN A 72 9.51 13.82 1.67
N LEU A 73 9.11 12.55 1.61
CA LEU A 73 9.75 11.57 0.75
C LEU A 73 9.72 12.05 -0.70
N ARG A 74 10.88 11.96 -1.37
CA ARG A 74 11.02 12.30 -2.78
C ARG A 74 11.50 11.12 -3.61
N PHE A 75 12.54 10.42 -3.13
CA PHE A 75 13.25 9.40 -3.89
C PHE A 75 12.83 7.99 -3.48
N VAL A 76 11.67 7.55 -3.97
CA VAL A 76 11.08 6.23 -3.60
C VAL A 76 12.03 5.08 -3.89
N ARG A 77 12.67 5.09 -5.06
CA ARG A 77 13.62 4.06 -5.48
C ARG A 77 14.76 3.91 -4.48
N ASP A 78 15.34 5.03 -4.07
CA ASP A 78 16.55 5.03 -3.24
C ASP A 78 16.26 4.47 -1.86
N VAL A 79 15.11 4.82 -1.28
CA VAL A 79 14.66 4.24 -0.02
C VAL A 79 14.42 2.73 -0.16
N ILE A 80 13.76 2.28 -1.24
CA ILE A 80 13.56 0.84 -1.46
C ILE A 80 14.90 0.10 -1.59
N VAL A 81 15.87 0.66 -2.32
CA VAL A 81 17.20 0.06 -2.47
C VAL A 81 17.94 0.01 -1.14
N GLU A 82 17.84 1.07 -0.33
CA GLU A 82 18.44 1.10 1.00
C GLU A 82 17.86 0.01 1.92
N GLU A 83 16.53 -0.12 1.94
CA GLU A 83 15.84 -1.14 2.74
C GLU A 83 16.14 -2.56 2.24
N LEU A 84 16.22 -2.77 0.92
CA LEU A 84 16.60 -4.06 0.35
C LEU A 84 17.97 -4.56 0.82
N ASN A 85 18.91 -3.67 1.07
CA ASN A 85 20.23 -4.03 1.59
C ASN A 85 20.20 -4.45 3.07
N LYS A 86 19.14 -4.11 3.80
CA LYS A 86 18.96 -4.44 5.23
C LYS A 86 18.18 -5.73 5.44
N ILE A 87 17.38 -6.14 4.45
CA ILE A 87 16.52 -7.33 4.54
C ILE A 87 17.35 -8.63 4.48
N PRO A 88 17.27 -9.50 5.51
CA PRO A 88 17.80 -10.85 5.41
C PRO A 88 17.05 -11.64 4.32
N ARG A 89 17.78 -12.21 3.37
CA ARG A 89 17.18 -12.91 2.22
C ARG A 89 17.13 -14.41 2.47
N ASP A 90 15.95 -14.99 2.30
CA ASP A 90 15.78 -16.43 2.11
C ASP A 90 15.94 -16.74 0.61
N GLU A 91 17.08 -17.35 0.23
CA GLU A 91 17.37 -17.68 -1.17
C GLU A 91 16.39 -18.70 -1.76
N THR A 92 15.72 -19.48 -0.91
CA THR A 92 14.72 -20.47 -1.33
C THR A 92 13.39 -19.84 -1.70
N LYS A 93 13.14 -18.60 -1.26
CA LYS A 93 11.86 -17.91 -1.46
C LYS A 93 11.96 -16.78 -2.48
N LYS A 94 10.82 -16.47 -3.09
CA LYS A 94 10.65 -15.26 -3.90
C LYS A 94 10.39 -14.08 -2.97
N LEU A 95 11.14 -12.98 -3.10
CA LEU A 95 10.84 -11.75 -2.36
C LEU A 95 9.80 -10.91 -3.09
N VAL A 96 8.76 -10.50 -2.37
CA VAL A 96 7.76 -9.53 -2.81
C VAL A 96 7.75 -8.37 -1.82
N LEU A 97 7.90 -7.14 -2.31
CA LEU A 97 7.85 -5.95 -1.46
C LEU A 97 6.44 -5.38 -1.45
N ILE A 98 5.91 -5.11 -0.27
CA ILE A 98 4.64 -4.44 -0.05
C ILE A 98 4.95 -3.01 0.41
N ILE A 99 4.62 -2.03 -0.42
CA ILE A 99 4.86 -0.62 -0.15
C ILE A 99 3.59 0.00 0.43
N ILE A 100 3.70 0.55 1.64
CA ILE A 100 2.61 1.24 2.35
C ILE A 100 3.03 2.66 2.73
N GLY A 101 2.08 3.54 3.01
CA GLY A 101 2.33 4.86 3.59
C GLY A 101 2.76 5.94 2.59
N LEU A 102 3.04 5.55 1.33
CA LEU A 102 3.46 6.46 0.26
C LEU A 102 2.44 7.58 0.01
N GLU A 103 1.16 7.34 0.29
CA GLU A 103 0.08 8.33 0.18
C GLU A 103 0.34 9.63 0.95
N LYS A 104 1.10 9.57 2.06
CA LYS A 104 1.47 10.75 2.85
C LYS A 104 2.35 11.73 2.09
N SER A 105 3.25 11.21 1.24
CA SER A 105 4.12 12.03 0.38
C SER A 105 3.44 12.48 -0.92
N ILE A 106 2.44 11.74 -1.39
CA ILE A 106 1.62 12.11 -2.55
C ILE A 106 0.70 13.30 -2.21
N GLY A 107 0.19 13.32 -0.97
CA GLY A 107 -0.73 14.31 -0.46
C GLY A 107 -2.13 14.21 -1.09
N MET A 108 -3.12 14.82 -0.45
CA MET A 108 -4.51 14.87 -0.95
C MET A 108 -4.75 16.04 -1.92
N SER A 109 -3.90 17.08 -1.88
CA SER A 109 -4.07 18.32 -2.62
C SER A 109 -2.74 18.82 -3.20
N GLY A 110 -2.80 19.89 -3.99
CA GLY A 110 -1.64 20.42 -4.72
C GLY A 110 -1.36 19.67 -6.02
N ASP A 111 -0.71 20.36 -6.95
CA ASP A 111 -0.26 19.80 -8.22
C ASP A 111 1.18 19.32 -8.14
N TYR A 112 1.49 18.29 -8.93
CA TYR A 112 2.85 17.76 -9.12
C TYR A 112 3.59 17.37 -7.83
N PRO A 113 3.13 16.34 -7.09
CA PRO A 113 3.87 15.84 -5.93
C PRO A 113 5.32 15.48 -6.32
N PRO A 114 6.33 16.02 -5.63
CA PRO A 114 7.74 15.75 -5.97
C PRO A 114 8.08 14.27 -6.02
N VAL A 115 7.45 13.48 -5.13
CA VAL A 115 7.58 12.01 -5.10
C VAL A 115 7.09 11.35 -6.38
N LEU A 116 5.98 11.82 -6.96
CA LEU A 116 5.41 11.25 -8.17
C LEU A 116 6.19 11.69 -9.42
N GLN A 117 6.67 12.94 -9.44
CA GLN A 117 7.54 13.40 -10.52
C GLN A 117 8.83 12.58 -10.59
N ASP A 118 9.48 12.36 -9.46
CA ASP A 118 10.69 11.55 -9.38
C ASP A 118 10.38 10.09 -9.77
N LEU A 119 9.33 9.49 -9.19
CA LEU A 119 8.91 8.13 -9.50
C LEU A 119 8.67 7.91 -10.99
N ASN A 120 8.06 8.89 -11.66
CA ASN A 120 7.85 8.87 -13.11
C ASN A 120 9.16 8.97 -13.89
N PHE A 121 10.07 9.83 -13.44
CA PHE A 121 11.36 10.08 -14.10
C PHE A 121 12.32 8.88 -13.97
N VAL A 122 12.42 8.29 -12.78
CA VAL A 122 13.38 7.20 -12.51
C VAL A 122 12.83 5.80 -12.80
N ARG A 123 11.68 5.70 -13.47
CA ARG A 123 10.99 4.44 -13.76
C ARG A 123 11.92 3.38 -14.35
N ASP A 124 12.73 3.73 -15.36
CA ASP A 124 13.62 2.77 -16.01
C ASP A 124 14.71 2.23 -15.08
N ALA A 125 15.14 3.04 -14.11
CA ALA A 125 16.13 2.64 -13.11
C ALA A 125 15.60 1.55 -12.17
N PHE A 126 14.28 1.47 -11.92
CA PHE A 126 13.70 0.41 -11.07
C PHE A 126 14.00 -0.98 -11.59
N THR A 127 14.03 -1.18 -12.92
CA THR A 127 14.28 -2.51 -13.49
C THR A 127 15.68 -3.03 -13.14
N ALA A 128 16.65 -2.11 -13.03
CA ALA A 128 18.02 -2.45 -12.69
C ALA A 128 18.25 -2.56 -11.18
N SER A 129 17.68 -1.65 -10.39
CA SER A 129 17.98 -1.54 -8.96
C SER A 129 17.01 -2.28 -8.04
N VAL A 130 15.79 -2.57 -8.51
CA VAL A 130 14.73 -3.23 -7.74
C VAL A 130 14.14 -4.37 -8.59
N PRO A 131 14.89 -5.46 -8.83
CA PRO A 131 14.43 -6.56 -9.67
C PRO A 131 13.49 -7.50 -8.89
N HIS A 132 12.48 -6.97 -8.21
CA HIS A 132 11.52 -7.73 -7.41
C HIS A 132 10.09 -7.26 -7.66
N PRO A 133 9.08 -8.12 -7.52
CA PRO A 133 7.70 -7.69 -7.52
C PRO A 133 7.42 -6.66 -6.42
N LEU A 134 6.67 -5.62 -6.79
CA LEU A 134 6.25 -4.52 -5.91
C LEU A 134 4.74 -4.45 -5.86
N LEU A 135 4.17 -4.42 -4.66
CA LEU A 135 2.77 -4.13 -4.42
C LEU A 135 2.66 -2.77 -3.74
N PHE A 136 2.16 -1.77 -4.47
CA PHE A 136 1.84 -0.47 -3.88
C PHE A 136 0.43 -0.52 -3.31
N VAL A 137 0.32 -0.42 -1.99
CA VAL A 137 -0.96 -0.40 -1.29
C VAL A 137 -1.30 1.04 -0.96
N LEU A 138 -2.32 1.57 -1.62
CA LEU A 138 -2.65 2.99 -1.64
C LEU A 138 -4.17 3.18 -1.50
N PRO A 139 -4.62 4.29 -0.91
CA PRO A 139 -6.02 4.70 -1.01
C PRO A 139 -6.34 5.20 -2.42
N ASP A 140 -7.63 5.23 -2.75
CA ASP A 140 -8.22 5.64 -4.03
C ASP A 140 -7.71 7.00 -4.55
N TYR A 141 -7.62 8.00 -3.67
CA TYR A 141 -7.16 9.34 -4.03
C TYR A 141 -5.69 9.33 -4.44
N ALA A 142 -4.87 8.49 -3.80
CA ALA A 142 -3.45 8.37 -4.08
C ALA A 142 -3.21 7.60 -5.38
N ILE A 143 -4.00 6.54 -5.65
CA ILE A 143 -4.03 5.85 -6.94
C ILE A 143 -4.38 6.81 -8.07
N THR A 144 -5.44 7.60 -7.89
CA THR A 144 -5.89 8.60 -8.88
C THR A 144 -4.80 9.63 -9.17
N ARG A 145 -4.11 10.12 -8.13
CA ARG A 145 -3.01 11.08 -8.29
C ARG A 145 -1.79 10.44 -8.93
N LEU A 146 -1.45 9.19 -8.59
CA LEU A 146 -0.36 8.45 -9.21
C LEU A 146 -0.60 8.28 -10.72
N ALA A 147 -1.81 7.87 -11.13
CA ALA A 147 -2.17 7.77 -12.54
C ALA A 147 -2.09 9.11 -13.29
N LYS A 148 -2.41 10.22 -12.60
CA LYS A 148 -2.39 11.58 -13.17
C LYS A 148 -0.98 12.16 -13.29
N TYR A 149 -0.16 12.07 -12.25
CA TYR A 149 1.12 12.79 -12.17
C TYR A 149 2.35 11.90 -12.40
N ALA A 150 2.18 10.58 -12.41
CA ALA A 150 3.21 9.60 -12.79
C ALA A 150 2.70 8.60 -13.85
N PRO A 151 2.21 9.07 -15.01
CA PRO A 151 1.56 8.20 -16.00
C PRO A 151 2.49 7.15 -16.61
N ASP A 152 3.79 7.45 -16.76
CA ASP A 152 4.77 6.51 -17.31
C ASP A 152 5.08 5.38 -16.33
N PHE A 153 5.13 5.70 -15.03
CA PHE A 153 5.25 4.70 -13.97
C PHE A 153 3.95 3.90 -13.82
N TRP A 154 2.79 4.57 -13.86
CA TRP A 154 1.48 3.93 -13.83
C TRP A 154 1.31 2.89 -14.94
N ALA A 155 1.78 3.19 -16.15
CA ALA A 155 1.72 2.28 -17.29
C ALA A 155 2.51 0.97 -17.10
N TRP A 156 3.40 0.90 -16.12
CA TRP A 156 4.10 -0.34 -15.75
C TRP A 156 3.30 -1.22 -14.78
N GLY A 157 2.25 -0.67 -14.17
CA GLY A 157 1.30 -1.43 -13.38
C GLY A 157 0.63 -2.49 -14.23
N ARG A 158 0.77 -3.75 -13.82
CA ARG A 158 0.08 -4.85 -14.51
C ARG A 158 -1.40 -4.92 -14.16
N LYS A 159 -1.75 -4.55 -12.92
CA LYS A 159 -3.10 -4.69 -12.40
C LYS A 159 -3.32 -3.77 -11.20
N VAL A 160 -4.57 -3.33 -11.06
CA VAL A 160 -5.11 -2.69 -9.86
C VAL A 160 -6.09 -3.66 -9.21
N PHE A 161 -5.94 -3.92 -7.92
CA PHE A 161 -6.84 -4.76 -7.12
C PHE A 161 -7.64 -3.85 -6.20
N HIS A 162 -8.96 -3.83 -6.37
CA HIS A 162 -9.84 -2.96 -5.59
C HIS A 162 -10.40 -3.71 -4.39
N PHE A 163 -10.17 -3.20 -3.18
CA PHE A 163 -10.70 -3.76 -1.94
C PHE A 163 -11.76 -2.84 -1.34
N GLU A 164 -12.94 -3.41 -1.12
CA GLU A 164 -14.08 -2.73 -0.54
C GLU A 164 -14.05 -2.73 0.99
N THR A 165 -14.25 -1.55 1.55
CA THR A 165 -14.41 -1.35 2.99
C THR A 165 -15.86 -1.48 3.44
N GLY A 166 -16.06 -2.13 4.59
CA GLY A 166 -17.37 -2.31 5.20
C GLY A 166 -17.91 -1.06 5.89
N GLN A 167 -19.23 -1.03 6.09
CA GLN A 167 -19.90 0.09 6.75
C GLN A 167 -19.37 0.32 8.18
N LEU A 168 -19.08 -0.75 8.93
CA LEU A 168 -18.53 -0.65 10.29
C LEU A 168 -17.17 0.05 10.33
N THR A 169 -16.21 -0.36 9.50
CA THR A 169 -14.89 0.28 9.41
C THR A 169 -15.01 1.75 8.98
N ARG A 170 -15.96 2.08 8.10
CA ARG A 170 -16.25 3.47 7.73
C ARG A 170 -16.78 4.26 8.93
N ASP A 171 -17.74 3.70 9.66
CA ASP A 171 -18.35 4.34 10.82
C ASP A 171 -17.32 4.56 11.94
N GLU A 172 -16.44 3.59 12.20
CA GLU A 172 -15.31 3.70 13.14
C GLU A 172 -14.35 4.82 12.75
N ALA A 173 -13.96 4.90 11.47
CA ALA A 173 -13.08 5.96 10.98
C ALA A 173 -13.71 7.36 11.08
N ILE A 174 -15.02 7.47 10.81
CA ILE A 174 -15.77 8.71 11.02
C ILE A 174 -15.78 9.09 12.51
N GLN A 175 -16.04 8.14 13.40
CA GLN A 175 -16.02 8.37 14.85
C GLN A 175 -14.65 8.81 15.35
N GLN A 176 -13.58 8.17 14.88
CA GLN A 176 -12.20 8.55 15.24
C GLN A 176 -11.86 9.95 14.76
N THR A 177 -12.22 10.30 13.51
CA THR A 177 -12.00 11.64 12.96
C THR A 177 -12.73 12.71 13.76
N ILE A 178 -14.02 12.50 14.07
CA ILE A 178 -14.82 13.43 14.89
C ILE A 178 -14.29 13.52 16.33
N GLY A 179 -13.81 12.41 16.89
CA GLY A 179 -13.22 12.37 18.23
C GLY A 179 -11.91 13.15 18.32
N SER A 180 -11.03 13.02 17.32
CA SER A 180 -9.78 13.78 17.22
C SER A 180 -10.03 15.29 17.07
N ASP A 181 -11.01 15.68 16.26
CA ASP A 181 -11.37 17.09 16.04
C ASP A 181 -11.94 17.74 17.32
N ARG A 182 -12.74 16.99 18.08
CA ARG A 182 -13.25 17.44 19.39
C ARG A 182 -12.15 17.56 20.45
N MET A 183 -11.15 16.69 20.43
CA MET A 183 -10.00 16.81 21.34
C MET A 183 -9.17 18.07 21.04
N LEU A 184 -8.90 18.36 19.77
CA LEU A 184 -8.18 19.57 19.36
C LEU A 184 -8.93 20.85 19.75
N GLY A 185 -10.25 20.90 19.53
CA GLY A 185 -11.08 22.03 19.94
C GLY A 185 -11.14 22.25 21.47
N SER A 186 -10.96 21.18 22.27
CA SER A 186 -10.93 21.29 23.74
C SER A 186 -9.60 21.80 24.30
N LEU A 187 -8.49 21.61 23.57
CA LEU A 187 -7.16 22.10 23.94
C LEU A 187 -7.01 23.61 23.68
N GLU A 188 -7.64 24.15 22.64
CA GLU A 188 -7.62 25.61 22.34
C GLU A 188 -8.45 26.45 23.34
N LEU A 189 -9.39 25.84 24.07
CA LEU A 189 -10.26 26.53 25.02
C LEU A 189 -9.68 26.62 26.45
N SER A 190 -8.51 26.05 26.70
CA SER A 190 -7.94 25.98 28.06
C SER A 190 -6.87 27.03 28.37
N GLU A 191 -6.61 27.99 27.48
CA GLU A 191 -5.79 29.17 27.76
C GLU A 191 -6.65 30.43 27.85
N LYS A 192 -7.24 30.68 29.02
CA LYS A 192 -7.60 32.02 29.49
C LYS A 192 -7.80 32.08 30.99
#